data_AF-A0A534S9H7-F1
#
_entry.id   AF-A0A534S9H7-F1
#
_cell.length_a   1.000
_cell.length_b   1.000
_cell.length_c   1.000
_cell.angle_alpha   90.00
_cell.angle_beta   90.00
_cell.angle_gamma   90.00
#
_symmetry.space_group_name_H-M   'P 1'
#
loop_
_entity.id
_entity.type
_entity.pdbx_description
1 polymer ?
#
loop_
_entity_poly.entity_id
_entity_poly.type
_entity_poly.pdbx_seq_one_letter_code
_entity_poly.pdbx_strand_id
1 'polypeptide(L)'
;MIRSVYVAETLDQARADTEAALLAQSRRYSRWRPQAAVEGTFEQVTANRFIIGDPDRCVAELRRYETELGINYIVCRMNLAGLAQAKVLASMRLFAQEVMPQCV
;
A
#
# COMPACT_ATOMS: atom_id res chain seq x y z
N MET A 1 -12.19 -6.82 -4.19
CA MET A 1 -11.32 -5.76 -4.76
C MET A 1 -9.84 -6.12 -4.55
N ILE A 2 -8.89 -5.64 -5.37
CA ILE A 2 -7.44 -5.81 -5.12
C ILE A 2 -6.82 -4.45 -4.77
N ARG A 3 -5.98 -4.41 -3.72
CA ARG A 3 -5.19 -3.25 -3.33
C ARG A 3 -3.76 -3.63 -3.00
N SER A 4 -2.83 -2.73 -3.30
CA SER A 4 -1.44 -2.89 -2.87
C SER A 4 -1.29 -2.30 -1.47
N VAL A 5 -0.73 -3.05 -0.54
CA VAL A 5 -0.72 -2.69 0.88
C VAL A 5 0.69 -2.80 1.45
N TYR A 6 1.10 -1.81 2.23
CA TYR A 6 2.32 -1.85 3.04
C TYR A 6 2.08 -1.16 4.38
N VAL A 7 2.32 -1.89 5.47
CA VAL A 7 2.24 -1.40 6.86
C VAL A 7 3.64 -1.34 7.45
N ALA A 8 3.97 -0.25 8.13
CA ALA A 8 5.14 -0.12 9.01
C ALA A 8 4.68 0.40 10.39
N GLU A 9 5.59 0.54 11.36
CA GLU A 9 5.21 1.01 12.70
C GLU A 9 4.78 2.48 12.69
N THR A 10 5.34 3.27 11.78
CA THR A 10 5.01 4.70 11.61
C THR A 10 4.79 5.04 10.15
N LEU A 11 4.04 6.12 9.91
CA LEU A 11 3.86 6.66 8.57
C LEU A 11 5.19 7.02 7.88
N ASP A 12 6.12 7.62 8.62
CA ASP A 12 7.43 8.03 8.09
C ASP A 12 8.26 6.82 7.66
N GLN A 13 8.24 5.74 8.45
CA GLN A 13 8.91 4.49 8.08
C GLN A 13 8.25 3.86 6.85
N ALA A 14 6.91 3.82 6.79
CA ALA A 14 6.18 3.27 5.65
C ALA A 14 6.54 4.01 4.34
N ARG A 15 6.67 5.33 4.40
CA ARG A 15 7.15 6.15 3.28
C ARG A 15 8.61 5.83 2.95
N ALA A 16 9.52 5.92 3.93
CA ALA A 16 10.94 5.70 3.72
C ALA A 16 11.24 4.31 3.12
N ASP A 17 10.48 3.30 3.51
CA ASP A 17 10.61 1.95 2.98
C ASP A 17 10.17 1.83 1.52
N THR A 18 9.12 2.55 1.12
CA THR A 18 8.42 2.29 -0.15
C THR A 18 8.69 3.33 -1.24
N GLU A 19 9.05 4.57 -0.89
CA GLU A 19 9.09 5.70 -1.82
C GLU A 19 9.96 5.44 -3.04
N ALA A 20 11.23 5.05 -2.83
CA ALA A 20 12.14 4.77 -3.93
C ALA A 20 11.63 3.64 -4.85
N ALA A 21 11.10 2.56 -4.27
CA ALA A 21 10.59 1.41 -5.01
C ALA A 21 9.35 1.77 -5.84
N LEU A 22 8.41 2.52 -5.27
CA LEU A 22 7.16 2.90 -5.94
C LEU A 22 7.36 3.95 -7.01
N LEU A 23 8.23 4.93 -6.79
CA LEU A 23 8.60 5.90 -7.84
C LEU A 23 9.30 5.19 -9.02
N ALA A 24 10.22 4.27 -8.73
CA ALA A 24 10.85 3.46 -9.76
C ALA A 24 9.84 2.57 -10.49
N GLN A 25 8.90 1.95 -9.78
CA GLN A 25 7.84 1.14 -10.37
C GLN A 25 6.94 1.97 -11.30
N SER A 26 6.54 3.17 -10.88
CA SER A 26 5.73 4.08 -11.72
C SER A 26 6.44 4.43 -13.02
N ARG A 27 7.73 4.82 -12.95
CA ARG A 27 8.57 5.09 -14.13
C ARG A 27 8.76 3.87 -15.03
N ARG A 28 8.82 2.67 -14.47
CA ARG A 28 8.89 1.45 -15.28
C ARG A 28 7.56 1.18 -15.96
N TYR A 29 6.43 1.41 -15.29
CA TYR A 29 5.11 1.23 -15.87
C TYR A 29 4.78 2.24 -16.96
N SER A 30 5.34 3.45 -16.96
CA SER A 30 5.15 4.40 -18.08
C SER A 30 5.63 3.86 -19.42
N ARG A 31 6.62 2.96 -19.43
CA ARG A 31 7.09 2.30 -20.66
C ARG A 31 6.10 1.30 -21.25
N TRP A 32 5.29 0.64 -20.42
CA TRP A 32 4.43 -0.48 -20.84
C TRP A 32 2.94 -0.17 -20.77
N ARG A 33 2.56 0.82 -19.95
CA ARG A 33 1.20 1.31 -19.74
C ARG A 33 1.23 2.83 -19.56
N PRO A 34 1.48 3.61 -20.63
CA PRO A 34 1.59 5.06 -20.56
C PRO A 34 0.36 5.71 -19.93
N GLN A 35 -0.84 5.22 -20.22
CA GLN A 35 -2.09 5.76 -19.67
C GLN A 35 -2.30 5.50 -18.16
N ALA A 36 -1.56 4.56 -17.57
CA ALA A 36 -1.65 4.23 -16.14
C ALA A 36 -0.47 4.77 -15.33
N ALA A 37 0.50 5.39 -16.01
CA ALA A 37 1.64 5.99 -15.35
C ALA A 37 1.25 7.34 -14.79
N VAL A 38 1.73 7.59 -13.57
CA VAL A 38 1.63 8.89 -12.95
C VAL A 38 3.05 9.28 -12.59
N GLU A 39 3.52 10.32 -13.24
CA GLU A 39 4.76 10.98 -12.87
C GLU A 39 4.44 12.04 -11.83
N GLY A 40 5.24 12.11 -10.77
CA GLY A 40 4.95 13.02 -9.67
C GLY A 40 5.61 12.63 -8.36
N THR A 41 5.16 13.28 -7.30
CA THR A 41 5.57 13.01 -5.92
C THR A 41 5.09 11.64 -5.45
N PHE A 42 5.61 11.19 -4.31
CA PHE A 42 5.15 9.96 -3.65
C PHE A 42 3.63 9.97 -3.43
N GLU A 43 3.08 11.09 -2.98
CA GLU A 43 1.65 11.26 -2.70
C GLU A 43 0.84 11.11 -3.98
N GLN A 44 1.29 11.73 -5.08
CA GLN A 44 0.64 11.60 -6.38
C GLN A 44 0.69 10.16 -6.89
N VAL A 45 1.83 9.49 -6.74
CA VAL A 45 2.04 8.09 -7.17
C VAL A 45 1.23 7.10 -6.34
N THR A 46 1.02 7.38 -5.06
CA THR A 46 0.34 6.45 -4.15
C THR A 46 -1.17 6.68 -4.05
N ALA A 47 -1.63 7.91 -4.30
CA ALA A 47 -3.02 8.31 -4.22
C ALA A 47 -3.96 7.34 -4.96
N ASN A 48 -5.00 6.90 -4.24
CA ASN A 48 -6.06 5.99 -4.71
C ASN A 48 -5.59 4.65 -5.31
N ARG A 49 -4.32 4.29 -5.14
CA ARG A 49 -3.72 3.08 -5.73
C ARG A 49 -3.09 2.15 -4.70
N PHE A 50 -2.63 2.70 -3.59
CA PHE A 50 -1.95 1.97 -2.53
C PHE A 50 -2.54 2.34 -1.17
N ILE A 51 -2.49 1.39 -0.23
CA ILE A 51 -2.72 1.61 1.19
C ILE A 51 -1.35 1.50 1.85
N ILE A 52 -0.76 2.64 2.23
CA ILE A 52 0.58 2.70 2.81
C ILE A 52 0.53 3.58 4.05
N GLY A 53 0.99 3.05 5.18
CA GLY A 53 1.01 3.79 6.43
C GLY A 53 1.34 2.95 7.65
N ASP A 54 1.04 3.52 8.81
CA ASP A 54 0.92 2.82 10.08
C ASP A 54 -0.36 1.97 10.15
N PRO A 55 -0.56 1.14 11.20
CA PRO A 55 -1.74 0.31 11.32
C PRO A 55 -3.05 1.10 11.30
N ASP A 56 -3.12 2.20 12.06
CA ASP A 56 -4.34 3.03 12.17
C ASP A 56 -4.77 3.59 10.82
N ARG A 57 -3.83 4.14 10.04
CA ARG A 57 -4.11 4.62 8.68
C ARG A 57 -4.58 3.50 7.76
N CYS A 58 -4.00 2.30 7.88
CA CYS A 58 -4.40 1.16 7.06
C CYS A 58 -5.82 0.69 7.40
N VAL A 59 -6.16 0.61 8.69
CA VAL A 59 -7.52 0.30 9.16
C VAL A 59 -8.51 1.35 8.66
N ALA A 60 -8.18 2.64 8.80
CA ALA A 60 -9.04 3.72 8.35
C ALA A 60 -9.37 3.63 6.85
N GLU A 61 -8.37 3.38 5.99
CA GLU A 61 -8.61 3.21 4.55
C GLU A 61 -9.42 1.95 4.21
N LEU A 62 -9.19 0.84 4.92
CA LEU A 62 -9.97 -0.39 4.72
C LEU A 62 -11.44 -0.18 5.14
N ARG A 63 -11.67 0.43 6.30
CA ARG A 63 -13.01 0.78 6.80
C ARG A 63 -13.69 1.79 5.87
N ARG A 64 -12.95 2.74 5.28
CA ARG A 64 -13.48 3.64 4.27
C ARG A 64 -14.02 2.89 3.05
N TYR A 65 -13.31 1.86 2.57
CA TYR A 65 -13.80 1.03 1.46
C TYR A 65 -15.04 0.21 1.84
N GLU A 66 -15.13 -0.26 3.07
CA GLU A 66 -16.33 -0.92 3.58
C GLU A 66 -17.51 0.06 3.63
N THR A 67 -17.35 1.22 4.26
CA THR A 67 -18.45 2.16 4.52
C THR A 67 -18.91 2.92 3.28
N GLU A 68 -17.97 3.39 2.44
CA GLU A 68 -18.31 4.20 1.27
C GLU A 68 -18.69 3.36 0.05
N LEU A 69 -18.14 2.15 -0.07
CA LEU A 69 -18.28 1.32 -1.29
C LEU A 69 -18.93 -0.05 -1.03
N GLY A 70 -19.24 -0.40 0.23
CA GLY A 70 -19.81 -1.70 0.59
C GLY A 70 -18.86 -2.88 0.36
N ILE A 71 -17.55 -2.63 0.28
CA ILE A 71 -16.58 -3.69 0.00
C ILE A 71 -16.34 -4.52 1.27
N ASN A 72 -16.70 -5.80 1.20
CA ASN A 72 -16.50 -6.77 2.28
C ASN A 72 -15.36 -7.77 2.01
N TYR A 73 -14.68 -7.67 0.87
CA TYR A 73 -13.57 -8.55 0.50
C TYR A 73 -12.48 -7.83 -0.29
N ILE A 74 -11.27 -7.80 0.28
CA ILE A 74 -10.09 -7.18 -0.32
C ILE A 74 -8.94 -8.19 -0.35
N VAL A 75 -8.34 -8.36 -1.53
CA VAL A 75 -7.07 -9.07 -1.70
C VAL A 75 -5.93 -8.05 -1.56
N CYS A 76 -5.10 -8.23 -0.55
CA CYS A 76 -3.95 -7.38 -0.24
C CYS A 76 -2.69 -7.89 -0.95
N ARG A 77 -2.24 -7.17 -1.98
CA ARG A 77 -0.95 -7.42 -2.63
C ARG A 77 0.15 -6.70 -1.86
N MET A 78 0.90 -7.46 -1.06
CA MET A 78 1.93 -6.87 -0.18
C MET A 78 3.36 -7.01 -0.70
N ASN A 79 3.59 -7.89 -1.69
CA ASN A 79 4.89 -7.99 -2.35
C ASN A 79 5.06 -6.87 -3.39
N LEU A 80 5.61 -5.74 -2.97
CA LEU A 80 5.87 -4.59 -3.84
C LEU A 80 7.25 -4.73 -4.50
N ALA A 81 7.29 -4.59 -5.82
CA ALA A 81 8.51 -4.78 -6.59
C ALA A 81 9.58 -3.75 -6.18
N GLY A 82 10.78 -4.24 -5.84
CA GLY A 82 11.89 -3.39 -5.39
C GLY A 82 12.05 -3.32 -3.87
N LEU A 83 11.12 -3.88 -3.08
CA LEU A 83 11.32 -4.05 -1.65
C LEU A 83 12.15 -5.30 -1.33
N ALA A 84 12.99 -5.18 -0.30
CA ALA A 84 13.65 -6.34 0.29
C ALA A 84 12.61 -7.29 0.90
N GLN A 85 12.76 -8.59 0.68
CA GLN A 85 11.81 -9.60 1.15
C GLN A 85 11.59 -9.54 2.68
N ALA A 86 12.63 -9.26 3.45
CA ALA A 86 12.52 -9.12 4.90
C ALA A 86 11.53 -8.02 5.31
N LYS A 87 11.51 -6.88 4.60
CA LYS A 87 10.55 -5.79 4.83
C LYS A 87 9.12 -6.22 4.49
N VAL A 88 8.93 -6.91 3.35
CA VAL A 88 7.62 -7.46 2.97
C VAL A 88 7.08 -8.40 4.05
N LEU A 89 7.91 -9.35 4.52
CA LEU A 89 7.51 -10.30 5.56
C LEU A 89 7.22 -9.62 6.91
N ALA A 90 8.01 -8.61 7.29
CA ALA A 90 7.76 -7.82 8.49
C ALA A 90 6.41 -7.07 8.39
N SER A 91 6.16 -6.43 7.25
CA SER A 91 4.90 -5.73 6.97
C SER A 91 3.70 -6.67 6.99
N MET A 92 3.81 -7.88 6.41
CA MET A 92 2.75 -8.90 6.46
C MET A 92 2.44 -9.35 7.89
N ARG A 93 3.46 -9.55 8.72
CA ARG A 93 3.26 -9.89 10.13
C ARG A 93 2.55 -8.78 10.88
N LEU A 94 3.00 -7.54 10.71
CA LEU A 94 2.38 -6.37 11.36
C LEU A 94 0.92 -6.18 10.90
N PHE A 95 0.65 -6.31 9.61
CA PHE A 95 -0.72 -6.26 9.08
C PHE A 95 -1.62 -7.33 9.71
N ALA A 96 -1.14 -8.57 9.82
CA ALA A 96 -1.90 -9.65 10.42
C ALA A 96 -2.16 -9.45 11.93
N GLN A 97 -1.22 -8.81 12.64
CA GLN A 97 -1.30 -8.59 14.09
C GLN A 97 -2.13 -7.35 14.46
N GLU A 98 -1.95 -6.24 13.74
CA GLU A 98 -2.47 -4.93 14.16
C GLU A 98 -3.63 -4.44 13.30
N VAL A 99 -3.70 -4.83 12.02
CA VAL A 99 -4.71 -4.32 11.08
C VAL A 99 -5.88 -5.29 10.96
N MET A 100 -5.61 -6.57 10.66
CA MET A 100 -6.67 -7.56 10.42
C MET A 100 -7.68 -7.69 11.58
N PRO A 101 -7.26 -7.74 12.86
CA PRO A 101 -8.21 -7.88 13.98
C PRO A 101 -9.17 -6.69 14.14
N GLN A 102 -8.83 -5.53 13.58
CA GLN A 102 -9.66 -4.33 13.61
C GLN A 102 -10.64 -4.26 12.44
N CYS A 103 -10.55 -5.17 11.46
CA CYS A 103 -11.35 -5.20 10.25
C CYS A 103 -12.28 -6.41 10.13
N VAL A 104 -12.28 -7.31 11.12
CA VAL A 104 -13.25 -8.42 11.24
C VAL A 104 -14.57 -7.97 11.87
#